data_AF-A0A2M8FUR7-F1
#
_entry.id   AF-A0A2M8FUR7-F1
#
_cell.length_a   1.000
_cell.length_b   1.000
_cell.length_c   1.000
_cell.angle_alpha   90.00
_cell.angle_beta   90.00
_cell.angle_gamma   90.00
#
_symmetry.space_group_name_H-M   'P 1'
#
loop_
_entity.id
_entity.type
_entity.pdbx_description
1 polymer ?
#
loop_
_entity_poly.entity_id
_entity_poly.type
_entity_poly.pdbx_seq_one_letter_code
_entity_poly.pdbx_strand_id
1 'polypeptide(L)'
;MKNLIYIKLLMCACLLLLIQCKAPDVSLNSSQKLKKNEYIIKLIEIENRKTKQKELFVLLDDKKYFIKFSESAVKHEDARNYLNKNSIGKIKFRNGYWEEQKPVSLSNPSAPTKARSGDYVILLKIKNQE
;
A
#
# COMPACT_ATOMS: atom_id res chain seq x y z
N MET A 1 -28.60 43.42 9.39
CA MET A 1 -29.05 42.00 9.50
C MET A 1 -28.97 41.18 8.21
N LYS A 2 -28.42 41.68 7.09
CA LYS A 2 -28.27 40.89 5.85
C LYS A 2 -26.99 40.03 5.82
N ASN A 3 -25.91 40.48 6.48
CA ASN A 3 -24.60 39.81 6.46
C ASN A 3 -24.55 38.49 7.25
N LEU A 4 -25.42 38.29 8.24
CA LEU A 4 -25.43 37.04 9.03
C LEU A 4 -25.96 35.83 8.24
N ILE A 5 -26.83 36.08 7.26
CA ILE A 5 -27.45 35.02 6.44
C ILE A 5 -26.42 34.45 5.45
N TYR A 6 -25.60 35.32 4.85
CA TYR A 6 -24.53 34.89 3.94
C TYR A 6 -23.45 34.06 4.64
N ILE A 7 -23.10 34.40 5.88
CA ILE A 7 -22.15 33.62 6.69
C ILE A 7 -22.69 32.22 6.98
N LYS A 8 -23.99 32.10 7.30
CA LYS A 8 -24.63 30.79 7.53
C LYS A 8 -24.72 29.95 6.25
N LEU A 9 -24.99 30.56 5.09
CA LEU A 9 -24.97 29.85 3.80
C LEU A 9 -23.56 29.37 3.43
N LEU A 10 -22.53 30.20 3.65
CA LEU A 10 -21.15 29.87 3.32
C LEU A 10 -20.62 28.71 4.18
N MET A 11 -20.97 28.69 5.47
CA MET A 11 -20.60 27.59 6.38
C MET A 11 -21.30 26.27 6.03
N CYS A 12 -22.53 26.32 5.52
CA CYS A 12 -23.28 25.13 5.10
C CYS A 12 -22.69 24.51 3.81
N ALA A 13 -22.23 25.36 2.87
CA ALA A 13 -21.52 24.89 1.67
C ALA A 13 -20.16 24.25 1.99
N CYS A 14 -19.42 24.78 2.96
CA CYS A 14 -18.15 24.18 3.42
C CYS A 14 -18.36 22.82 4.11
N LEU A 15 -19.47 22.63 4.85
CA LEU A 15 -19.77 21.35 5.50
C LEU A 15 -20.11 20.24 4.50
N LEU A 16 -20.76 20.57 3.38
CA LEU A 16 -21.14 19.60 2.34
C LEU A 16 -19.93 19.08 1.54
N LEU A 17 -18.86 19.86 1.43
CA LEU A 17 -17.60 19.42 0.80
C LEU A 17 -16.87 18.34 1.62
N LEU A 18 -17.07 18.29 2.94
CA LEU A 18 -16.40 17.32 3.81
C LEU A 18 -17.03 15.91 3.75
N ILE A 19 -18.27 15.78 3.25
CA ILE A 19 -19.00 14.49 3.24
C ILE A 19 -18.63 13.63 2.02
N GLN A 20 -18.01 14.20 0.97
CA GLN A 20 -17.68 13.47 -0.26
C GLN A 20 -16.30 12.79 -0.26
N CYS A 21 -15.51 12.90 0.80
CA CYS A 21 -14.27 12.10 0.95
C CYS A 21 -14.57 10.69 1.46
N LYS A 22 -15.48 9.95 0.80
CA LYS A 22 -15.37 8.49 0.84
C LYS A 22 -14.27 8.13 -0.13
N ALA A 23 -13.09 7.79 0.41
CA ALA A 23 -12.02 7.21 -0.38
C ALA A 23 -12.62 6.05 -1.20
N PRO A 24 -12.43 6.03 -2.53
CA PRO A 24 -12.94 4.95 -3.34
C PRO A 24 -12.35 3.65 -2.79
N ASP A 25 -13.22 2.69 -2.47
CA ASP A 25 -12.78 1.32 -2.25
C ASP A 25 -12.02 0.93 -3.52
N VAL A 26 -10.73 0.62 -3.36
CA VAL A 26 -9.83 0.26 -4.47
C VAL A 26 -10.31 -1.10 -5.00
N SER A 27 -11.29 -1.08 -5.89
CA SER A 27 -11.79 -2.25 -6.58
C SER A 27 -10.74 -2.63 -7.62
N LEU A 28 -9.85 -3.53 -7.24
CA LEU A 28 -8.93 -4.17 -8.16
C LEU A 28 -9.70 -4.94 -9.23
N ASN A 29 -9.42 -4.62 -10.49
CA ASN A 29 -9.94 -5.37 -11.63
C ASN A 29 -9.42 -6.82 -11.54
N SER A 30 -10.32 -7.77 -11.57
CA SER A 30 -10.16 -9.08 -10.94
C SER A 30 -9.50 -10.16 -11.81
N SER A 31 -8.62 -9.81 -12.76
CA SER A 31 -7.98 -10.81 -13.64
C SER A 31 -7.03 -11.75 -12.90
N GLN A 32 -6.34 -11.26 -11.87
CA GLN A 32 -5.31 -12.03 -11.16
C GLN A 32 -5.81 -12.66 -9.84
N LYS A 33 -7.09 -12.48 -9.50
CA LYS A 33 -7.67 -12.97 -8.25
C LYS A 33 -8.07 -14.44 -8.37
N LEU A 34 -7.43 -15.30 -7.58
CA LEU A 34 -7.70 -16.74 -7.57
C LEU A 34 -8.79 -17.10 -6.56
N LYS A 35 -8.65 -16.60 -5.32
CA LYS A 35 -9.55 -16.88 -4.19
C LYS A 35 -9.61 -15.66 -3.27
N LYS A 36 -10.36 -15.75 -2.17
CA LYS A 36 -10.45 -14.66 -1.18
C LYS A 36 -9.05 -14.24 -0.72
N ASN A 37 -8.67 -13.04 -1.11
CA ASN A 37 -7.39 -12.39 -0.82
C ASN A 37 -6.16 -13.09 -1.42
N GLU A 38 -6.31 -14.02 -2.37
CA GLU A 38 -5.20 -14.68 -3.06
C GLU A 38 -5.12 -14.18 -4.51
N TYR A 39 -3.94 -13.74 -4.91
CA TYR A 39 -3.68 -13.14 -6.21
C TYR A 39 -2.40 -13.72 -6.81
N ILE A 40 -2.37 -13.83 -8.14
CA ILE A 40 -1.10 -13.99 -8.86
C ILE A 40 -0.37 -12.64 -8.77
N ILE A 41 0.84 -12.65 -8.24
CA ILE A 41 1.68 -11.48 -8.05
C ILE A 41 3.08 -11.71 -8.57
N LYS A 42 3.78 -10.61 -8.82
CA LYS A 42 5.22 -10.61 -9.03
C LYS A 42 5.88 -9.66 -8.03
N LEU A 43 6.90 -10.13 -7.32
CA LEU A 43 7.72 -9.25 -6.50
C LEU A 43 8.81 -8.61 -7.35
N ILE A 44 8.96 -7.30 -7.21
CA ILE A 44 9.98 -6.52 -7.89
C ILE A 44 10.76 -5.67 -6.88
N GLU A 45 11.99 -5.33 -7.23
CA GLU A 45 12.78 -4.33 -6.52
C GLU A 45 12.85 -3.04 -7.31
N ILE A 46 12.70 -1.92 -6.62
CA ILE A 46 12.86 -0.59 -7.20
C ILE A 46 13.90 0.16 -6.38
N GLU A 47 14.92 0.69 -7.06
CA GLU A 47 15.91 1.55 -6.41
C GLU A 47 15.27 2.90 -6.06
N ASN A 48 15.35 3.25 -4.78
CA ASN A 48 15.04 4.59 -4.33
C ASN A 48 16.15 5.54 -4.79
N ARG A 49 15.84 6.47 -5.70
CA ARG A 49 16.83 7.40 -6.27
C ARG A 49 17.56 8.24 -5.22
N LYS A 50 16.93 8.51 -4.07
CA LYS A 50 17.51 9.37 -3.01
C LYS A 50 18.43 8.59 -2.08
N THR A 51 18.04 7.39 -1.67
CA THR A 51 18.80 6.59 -0.70
C THR A 51 19.67 5.52 -1.34
N LYS A 52 19.51 5.27 -2.65
CA LYS A 52 20.14 4.18 -3.40
C LYS A 52 19.84 2.78 -2.85
N GLN A 53 18.84 2.67 -1.97
CA GLN A 53 18.39 1.41 -1.42
C GLN A 53 17.34 0.78 -2.33
N LYS A 54 17.38 -0.55 -2.46
CA LYS A 54 16.38 -1.33 -3.18
C LYS A 54 15.23 -1.69 -2.26
N GLU A 55 14.03 -1.28 -2.65
CA GLU A 55 12.81 -1.54 -1.92
C GLU A 55 11.94 -2.56 -2.68
N LEU A 56 11.27 -3.44 -1.93
CA LEU A 56 10.38 -4.44 -2.51
C LEU A 56 8.96 -3.92 -2.73
N PHE A 57 8.40 -4.27 -3.88
CA PHE A 57 7.03 -3.97 -4.26
C PHE A 57 6.33 -5.23 -4.77
N VAL A 58 5.02 -5.29 -4.57
CA VAL A 58 4.12 -6.20 -5.28
C VAL A 58 3.70 -5.52 -6.57
N LEU A 59 3.94 -6.17 -7.70
CA LEU A 59 3.36 -5.83 -9.00
C LEU A 59 2.11 -6.69 -9.19
N LEU A 60 0.97 -6.02 -9.39
CA LEU A 60 -0.33 -6.62 -9.64
C LEU A 60 -1.09 -5.75 -10.64
N ASP A 61 -1.54 -6.35 -11.74
CA ASP A 61 -2.17 -5.66 -12.89
C ASP A 61 -1.43 -4.36 -13.29
N ASP A 62 -0.11 -4.46 -13.50
CA ASP A 62 0.84 -3.37 -13.82
C ASP A 62 0.96 -2.23 -12.78
N LYS A 63 0.18 -2.30 -11.70
CA LYS A 63 0.27 -1.37 -10.58
C LYS A 63 1.25 -1.87 -9.54
N LYS A 64 2.05 -0.94 -9.03
CA LYS A 64 3.09 -1.20 -8.03
C LYS A 64 2.55 -0.84 -6.65
N TYR A 65 2.48 -1.83 -5.79
CA TYR A 65 2.06 -1.69 -4.41
C TYR A 65 3.26 -1.84 -3.49
N PHE A 66 3.44 -0.86 -2.62
CA PHE A 66 4.44 -0.94 -1.58
C PHE A 66 4.04 -1.97 -0.51
N ILE A 67 5.01 -2.70 0.05
CA ILE A 67 4.77 -3.74 1.04
C ILE A 67 5.05 -3.20 2.45
N LYS A 68 4.04 -3.19 3.32
CA LYS A 68 4.19 -2.87 4.74
C LYS A 68 4.70 -4.09 5.52
N PHE A 69 6.02 -4.31 5.50
CA PHE A 69 6.63 -5.46 6.18
C PHE A 69 6.40 -5.50 7.69
N SER A 70 6.22 -4.36 8.36
CA SER A 70 5.94 -4.29 9.80
C SER A 70 4.61 -4.95 10.21
N GLU A 71 3.67 -5.13 9.26
CA GLU A 71 2.40 -5.83 9.49
C GLU A 71 2.32 -7.15 8.69
N SER A 72 3.35 -7.45 7.91
CA SER A 72 3.44 -8.63 7.06
C SER A 72 3.76 -9.86 7.91
N ALA A 73 3.12 -10.99 7.60
CA ALA A 73 3.53 -12.28 8.16
C ALA A 73 4.75 -12.86 7.42
N VAL A 74 5.03 -12.36 6.21
CA VAL A 74 6.20 -12.72 5.40
C VAL A 74 7.33 -11.73 5.71
N LYS A 75 8.51 -12.23 6.09
CA LYS A 75 9.68 -11.40 6.34
C LYS A 75 10.25 -10.84 5.03
N HIS A 76 10.97 -9.73 5.13
CA HIS A 76 11.56 -9.07 3.97
C HIS A 76 12.60 -9.97 3.28
N GLU A 77 13.45 -10.68 4.03
CA GLU A 77 14.45 -11.60 3.45
C GLU A 77 13.77 -12.77 2.72
N ASP A 78 12.75 -13.37 3.35
CA ASP A 78 12.01 -14.49 2.78
C ASP A 78 11.28 -14.10 1.48
N ALA A 79 10.73 -12.89 1.43
CA ALA A 79 10.07 -12.37 0.24
C ALA A 79 11.02 -12.26 -0.96
N ARG A 80 12.32 -11.99 -0.75
CA ARG A 80 13.30 -11.88 -1.84
C ARG A 80 13.49 -13.18 -2.62
N ASN A 81 13.22 -14.34 -2.01
CA ASN A 81 13.31 -15.63 -2.70
C ASN A 81 12.32 -15.80 -3.86
N TYR A 82 11.27 -14.95 -3.89
CA TYR A 82 10.21 -14.93 -4.89
C TYR A 82 10.38 -13.79 -5.92
N LEU A 83 11.52 -13.09 -5.90
CA LEU A 83 11.79 -11.99 -6.81
C LEU A 83 11.71 -12.41 -8.28
N ASN A 84 11.07 -11.54 -9.08
CA ASN A 84 10.93 -11.67 -10.52
C ASN A 84 10.25 -12.98 -10.99
N LYS A 85 9.64 -13.73 -10.08
CA LYS A 85 8.84 -14.93 -10.37
C LYS A 85 7.36 -14.59 -10.22
N ASN A 86 6.52 -15.26 -10.99
CA ASN A 86 5.09 -15.28 -10.69
C ASN A 86 4.88 -16.15 -9.44
N SER A 87 4.08 -15.65 -8.51
CA SER A 87 3.83 -16.28 -7.22
C SER A 87 2.39 -16.06 -6.82
N ILE A 88 1.86 -16.94 -5.98
CA ILE A 88 0.52 -16.74 -5.40
C ILE A 88 0.71 -16.05 -4.05
N GLY A 89 0.28 -14.80 -3.98
CA GLY A 89 0.33 -13.96 -2.79
C GLY A 89 -1.02 -13.86 -2.11
N LYS A 90 -1.08 -14.14 -0.80
CA LYS A 90 -2.23 -13.79 0.03
C LYS A 90 -2.05 -12.39 0.58
N ILE A 91 -2.84 -11.44 0.08
CA ILE A 91 -2.65 -10.00 0.30
C ILE A 91 -3.88 -9.35 0.94
N LYS A 92 -3.65 -8.46 1.90
CA LYS A 92 -4.63 -7.43 2.29
C LYS A 92 -4.26 -6.11 1.65
N PHE A 93 -5.18 -5.52 0.90
CA PHE A 93 -5.05 -4.16 0.41
C PHE A 93 -5.47 -3.17 1.50
N ARG A 94 -4.73 -2.09 1.59
CA ARG A 94 -5.00 -0.96 2.46
C ARG A 94 -4.69 0.33 1.70
N ASN A 95 -5.36 1.39 2.09
CA ASN A 95 -5.07 2.74 1.65
C ASN A 95 -4.91 3.59 2.92
N GLY A 96 -3.93 4.48 2.94
CA GLY A 96 -3.81 5.46 4.00
C GLY A 96 -2.39 5.97 4.15
N TYR A 97 -2.14 6.57 5.31
CA TYR A 97 -0.82 7.03 5.69
C TYR A 97 -0.05 5.91 6.39
N TRP A 98 1.09 5.54 5.80
CA TRP A 98 2.10 4.69 6.37
C TRP A 98 3.12 5.55 7.10
N GLU A 99 3.22 5.38 8.41
CA GLU A 99 4.28 5.98 9.21
C GLU A 99 5.54 5.13 9.15
N GLU A 100 6.69 5.81 9.05
CA GLU A 100 7.99 5.17 9.20
C GLU A 100 8.09 4.61 10.62
N GLN A 101 8.35 3.31 10.75
CA GLN A 101 8.86 2.81 12.02
C GLN A 101 10.33 3.21 12.10
N LYS A 102 10.69 3.96 13.16
CA LYS A 102 12.11 4.13 13.52
C LYS A 102 12.76 2.75 13.47
N PRO A 103 13.92 2.58 12.81
CA PRO A 103 14.56 1.28 12.71
C PRO A 103 14.71 0.75 14.13
N VAL A 104 13.92 -0.30 14.44
CA VAL A 104 14.13 -1.06 15.66
C VAL A 104 15.55 -1.56 15.53
N SER A 105 16.41 -1.07 16.41
CA SER A 105 17.85 -1.20 16.37
C SER A 105 18.31 -2.53 15.77
N LEU A 106 19.19 -2.45 14.76
CA LEU A 106 20.09 -3.51 14.29
C LEU A 106 19.41 -4.73 13.65
N SER A 107 19.25 -4.72 12.32
CA SER A 107 19.64 -5.87 11.45
C SER A 107 19.24 -5.73 9.97
N ASN A 108 18.34 -4.83 9.56
CA ASN A 108 17.95 -4.78 8.14
C ASN A 108 17.87 -3.36 7.52
N PRO A 109 18.93 -2.89 6.83
CA PRO A 109 18.97 -1.56 6.19
C PRO A 109 18.10 -1.47 4.92
N SER A 110 17.41 -2.54 4.53
CA SER A 110 16.57 -2.60 3.33
C SER A 110 15.10 -2.30 3.60
N ALA A 111 14.74 -2.02 4.86
CA ALA A 111 13.38 -1.62 5.19
C ALA A 111 13.11 -0.20 4.64
N PRO A 112 11.91 0.05 4.12
CA PRO A 112 11.50 1.36 3.62
C PRO A 112 11.64 2.43 4.70
N THR A 113 12.47 3.44 4.45
CA THR A 113 12.93 4.45 5.41
C THR A 113 12.13 5.76 5.34
N LYS A 114 10.92 5.76 4.78
CA LYS A 114 10.11 7.00 4.64
C LYS A 114 8.62 6.76 4.67
N ALA A 115 7.92 7.50 5.51
CA ALA A 115 6.47 7.57 5.55
C ALA A 115 5.88 7.77 4.13
N ARG A 116 4.77 7.10 3.82
CA ARG A 116 4.12 7.15 2.49
C ARG A 116 2.63 7.28 2.65
N SER A 117 1.99 8.07 1.80
CA SER A 117 0.55 8.00 1.62
C SER A 117 0.23 7.20 0.36
N GLY A 118 -0.88 6.46 0.39
CA GLY A 118 -1.42 5.78 -0.79
C GLY A 118 -1.72 4.30 -0.56
N ASP A 119 -1.83 3.57 -1.66
CA ASP A 119 -2.16 2.15 -1.64
C ASP A 119 -0.94 1.32 -1.24
N TYR A 120 -1.13 0.44 -0.26
CA TYR A 120 -0.12 -0.50 0.17
C TYR A 120 -0.74 -1.88 0.43
N VAL A 121 0.15 -2.87 0.52
CA VAL A 121 -0.22 -4.25 0.75
C VAL A 121 0.43 -4.81 1.99
N ILE A 122 -0.29 -5.71 2.64
CA ILE A 122 0.23 -6.56 3.71
C ILE A 122 0.28 -7.99 3.15
N LEU A 123 1.47 -8.58 3.12
CA LEU A 123 1.65 -9.98 2.70
C LEU A 123 1.37 -10.91 3.89
N LEU A 124 0.33 -11.73 3.76
CA LEU A 124 0.00 -12.76 4.76
C LEU A 124 0.67 -14.09 4.45
N LYS A 125 0.89 -14.38 3.17
CA LYS A 125 1.53 -15.60 2.67
C LYS A 125 2.01 -15.38 1.25
N ILE A 126 3.08 -16.06 0.86
CA ILE A 126 3.54 -16.17 -0.52
C ILE A 126 3.96 -17.62 -0.80
N LYS A 127 3.70 -18.10 -2.01
CA LYS A 127 4.16 -19.40 -2.50
C LYS A 127 4.42 -19.34 -4.01
N ASN A 128 5.23 -20.26 -4.52
CA ASN A 128 5.44 -20.40 -5.96
C ASN A 128 4.09 -20.72 -6.64
N GLN A 129 3.92 -20.21 -7.86
CA GLN A 129 2.89 -20.68 -8.76
C GLN A 129 3.38 -22.00 -9.35
N GLU A 130 2.67 -23.09 -9.05
CA GLU A 130 2.89 -24.43 -9.64
C GLU A 130 2.52 -24.44 -11.13
#